data_AF-A0A6B1FLB9-F1
#
_entry.id   AF-A0A6B1FLB9-F1
#
_cell.length_a   1.000
_cell.length_b   1.000
_cell.length_c   1.000
_cell.angle_alpha   90.00
_cell.angle_beta   90.00
_cell.angle_gamma   90.00
#
_symmetry.space_group_name_H-M   'P 1'
#
loop_
_entity.id
_entity.type
_entity.pdbx_description
1 polymer ?
#
loop_
_entity_poly.entity_id
_entity_poly.type
_entity_poly.pdbx_seq_one_letter_code
_entity_poly.pdbx_strand_id
1 'polypeptide(L)'
;MIESRAKVWLSVPALPGNRRVALPVAVVIFSLLTALGAQVAVPLGVTPVPMTLQTLFVLLAGALLGPVAGATSQLLYLALGALGVPVFAMGGAGAPWILGTTGGYLMAFPMAAA
;
A
#
# COMPACT_ATOMS: atom_id res chain seq x y z
N MET A 1 -3.90 -4.73 35.43
CA MET A 1 -2.62 -4.41 34.74
C MET A 1 -2.66 -4.90 33.30
N ILE A 2 -3.56 -4.36 32.45
CA ILE A 2 -3.74 -4.82 31.04
C ILE A 2 -3.86 -3.64 30.04
N GLU A 3 -4.11 -2.41 30.49
CA GLU A 3 -4.40 -1.27 29.59
C GLU A 3 -3.18 -0.59 28.92
N SER A 4 -1.94 -1.00 29.24
CA SER A 4 -0.73 -0.31 28.74
C SER A 4 -0.36 -0.65 27.30
N ARG A 5 -0.88 -1.76 26.75
CA ARG A 5 -0.49 -2.28 25.42
C ARG A 5 -1.13 -1.53 24.24
N ALA A 6 -2.24 -0.81 24.46
CA ALA A 6 -2.91 -0.06 23.41
C ALA A 6 -2.20 1.25 23.04
N LYS A 7 -1.48 1.88 24.00
CA LYS A 7 -0.81 3.17 23.78
C LYS A 7 0.44 3.08 22.91
N VAL A 8 1.10 1.92 22.86
CA VAL A 8 2.35 1.74 22.10
C VAL A 8 2.10 1.85 20.59
N TRP A 9 0.96 1.36 20.10
CA TRP A 9 0.58 1.42 18.68
C TRP A 9 0.12 2.80 18.19
N LEU A 10 -0.25 3.69 19.10
CA LEU A 10 -0.63 5.08 18.77
C LEU A 10 0.57 6.01 18.65
N SER A 11 1.77 5.52 18.95
CA SER A 11 3.01 6.29 18.93
C SER A 11 3.68 6.23 17.56
N VAL A 12 2.90 6.43 16.48
CA VAL A 12 3.49 6.75 15.18
C VAL A 12 4.38 7.99 15.41
N PRO A 13 5.69 7.92 15.12
CA PRO A 13 6.57 9.05 15.34
C PRO A 13 5.95 10.26 14.65
N ALA A 14 5.65 11.28 15.45
CA ALA A 14 4.97 12.47 14.94
C ALA A 14 5.83 13.03 13.81
N LEU A 15 5.31 12.97 12.58
CA LEU A 15 5.95 13.60 11.43
C LEU A 15 6.25 15.06 11.84
N PRO A 16 7.51 15.51 11.78
CA PRO A 16 7.85 16.85 12.21
C PRO A 16 7.08 17.87 11.35
N GLY A 17 6.23 18.67 11.97
CA GLY A 17 5.41 19.68 11.29
C GLY A 17 3.90 19.55 11.53
N ASN A 18 3.12 20.33 10.78
CA ASN A 18 1.67 20.35 10.92
C ASN A 18 1.07 19.01 10.47
N ARG A 19 0.62 18.19 11.43
CA ARG A 19 0.03 16.86 11.20
C ARG A 19 -1.09 16.85 10.15
N ARG A 20 -1.82 17.97 10.00
CA ARG A 20 -2.88 18.11 8.99
C ARG A 20 -2.36 18.04 7.55
N VAL A 21 -1.09 18.37 7.33
CA VAL A 21 -0.43 18.33 6.01
C VAL A 21 0.48 17.12 5.91
N ALA A 22 1.22 16.81 6.98
CA ALA A 22 2.22 15.74 6.94
C ALA A 22 1.60 14.35 6.69
N LEU A 23 0.42 14.07 7.28
CA LEU A 23 -0.20 12.75 7.17
C LEU A 23 -0.73 12.47 5.74
N PRO A 24 -1.52 13.36 5.09
CA PRO A 24 -1.90 13.18 3.69
C PRO A 24 -0.69 13.06 2.75
N VAL A 25 0.37 13.85 2.98
CA VAL A 25 1.60 13.75 2.18
C VAL A 25 2.23 12.37 2.34
N ALA A 26 2.29 11.83 3.55
CA ALA A 26 2.82 10.49 3.80
C ALA A 26 1.96 9.40 3.12
N VAL A 27 0.63 9.53 3.14
CA VAL A 27 -0.30 8.64 2.41
C VAL A 27 0.00 8.63 0.91
N VAL A 28 0.19 9.81 0.30
CA VAL A 28 0.56 9.90 -1.13
C VAL A 28 1.92 9.28 -1.38
N ILE A 29 2.92 9.57 -0.53
CA ILE A 29 4.26 8.99 -0.66
C ILE A 29 4.22 7.47 -0.61
N PHE A 30 3.53 6.87 0.36
CA PHE A 30 3.44 5.41 0.46
C PHE A 30 2.66 4.79 -0.71
N SER A 31 1.63 5.46 -1.22
CA SER A 31 0.94 5.02 -2.45
C SER A 31 1.89 5.00 -3.65
N LEU A 32 2.75 6.02 -3.78
CA LEU A 32 3.75 6.10 -4.85
C LEU A 32 4.87 5.07 -4.65
N LEU A 33 5.33 4.85 -3.42
CA LEU A 33 6.32 3.83 -3.11
C LEU A 33 5.78 2.42 -3.42
N THR A 34 4.52 2.14 -3.09
CA THR A 34 3.85 0.90 -3.51
C THR A 34 3.85 0.76 -5.03
N ALA A 35 3.51 1.81 -5.78
CA ALA A 35 3.52 1.80 -7.24
C ALA A 35 4.92 1.57 -7.84
N LEU A 36 5.95 2.22 -7.29
CA LEU A 36 7.35 2.02 -7.70
C LEU A 36 7.83 0.61 -7.35
N GLY A 37 7.48 0.10 -6.18
CA GLY A 37 7.76 -1.27 -5.76
C GLY A 37 7.06 -2.32 -6.62
N ALA A 38 5.90 -2.00 -7.18
CA ALA A 38 5.22 -2.85 -8.14
C ALA A 38 6.02 -3.04 -9.44
N GLN A 39 6.80 -2.02 -9.84
CA GLN A 39 7.62 -2.10 -11.06
C GLN A 39 8.86 -2.95 -10.89
N VAL A 40 9.38 -3.07 -9.66
CA VAL A 40 10.45 -4.01 -9.35
C VAL A 40 9.86 -5.41 -9.24
N ALA A 41 9.73 -6.08 -10.38
CA ALA A 41 9.01 -7.32 -10.54
C ALA A 41 9.91 -8.42 -11.14
N VAL A 42 9.86 -9.61 -10.55
CA VAL A 42 10.54 -10.83 -11.03
C VAL A 42 9.47 -11.85 -11.45
N PRO A 43 9.34 -12.13 -12.75
CA PRO A 43 8.46 -13.20 -13.24
C PRO A 43 8.97 -14.57 -12.79
N LEU A 44 8.10 -15.38 -12.17
CA LEU A 44 8.48 -16.68 -11.61
C LEU A 44 8.36 -17.84 -12.60
N GLY A 45 7.74 -17.64 -13.78
CA GLY A 45 7.53 -18.66 -14.81
C GLY A 45 6.48 -19.72 -14.47
N VAL A 46 6.33 -20.07 -13.20
CA VAL A 46 5.35 -21.06 -12.69
C VAL A 46 3.97 -20.47 -12.42
N THR A 47 3.88 -19.18 -12.14
CA THR A 47 2.63 -18.47 -11.87
C THR A 47 2.50 -17.22 -12.73
N PRO A 48 1.26 -16.82 -13.11
CA PRO A 48 1.02 -15.56 -13.83
C PRO A 48 1.26 -14.30 -12.99
N VAL A 49 1.43 -14.44 -11.67
CA VAL A 49 1.59 -13.33 -10.73
C VAL A 49 3.07 -13.10 -10.48
N PRO A 50 3.64 -11.93 -10.87
CA PRO A 50 5.04 -11.64 -10.63
C PRO A 50 5.32 -11.40 -9.14
N MET A 51 6.53 -11.73 -8.69
CA MET A 51 6.99 -11.37 -7.36
C MET A 51 7.49 -9.93 -7.38
N THR A 52 6.94 -9.05 -6.54
CA THR A 52 7.26 -7.61 -6.56
C THR A 52 7.66 -7.07 -5.18
N LEU A 53 8.29 -5.89 -5.16
CA LEU A 53 8.52 -5.14 -3.91
C LEU A 53 7.27 -4.39 -3.41
N GLN A 54 6.15 -4.52 -4.10
CA GLN A 54 4.89 -3.87 -3.76
C GLN A 54 4.41 -4.24 -2.35
N THR A 55 4.50 -5.53 -1.99
CA THR A 55 4.07 -6.04 -0.68
C THR A 55 4.91 -5.51 0.48
N LEU A 56 6.21 -5.24 0.26
CA LEU A 56 7.06 -4.59 1.26
C LEU A 56 6.51 -3.22 1.62
N PHE A 57 6.17 -2.39 0.62
CA PHE A 57 5.67 -1.04 0.86
C PHE A 57 4.25 -1.02 1.44
N VAL A 58 3.42 -2.01 1.12
CA VAL A 58 2.11 -2.21 1.76
C VAL A 58 2.28 -2.43 3.27
N LEU A 59 3.17 -3.35 3.66
CA LEU A 59 3.44 -3.65 5.06
C LEU A 59 4.09 -2.47 5.78
N LEU A 60 5.02 -1.76 5.13
CA LEU A 60 5.63 -0.55 5.68
C LEU A 60 4.60 0.58 5.86
N ALA A 61 3.64 0.72 4.94
CA ALA A 61 2.59 1.72 5.08
C ALA A 61 1.74 1.46 6.34
N GLY A 62 1.34 0.21 6.59
CA GLY A 62 0.61 -0.16 7.81
C GLY A 62 1.46 0.04 9.07
N ALA A 63 2.72 -0.41 9.04
CA ALA A 63 3.62 -0.31 10.18
C ALA A 63 3.98 1.14 10.55
N LEU A 64 4.11 2.04 9.56
CA LEU A 64 4.62 3.40 9.77
C LEU A 64 3.52 4.47 9.81
N LEU A 65 2.43 4.31 9.06
CA LEU A 65 1.32 5.27 9.06
C LEU A 65 0.22 4.90 10.07
N GLY A 66 0.24 3.66 10.56
CA GLY A 66 -0.84 3.11 11.35
C GLY A 66 -2.04 2.67 10.50
N PRO A 67 -3.05 2.07 11.13
CA PRO A 67 -4.06 1.26 10.45
C PRO A 67 -4.92 2.06 9.46
N VAL A 68 -5.36 3.26 9.86
CA VAL A 68 -6.24 4.09 9.03
C VAL A 68 -5.49 4.71 7.84
N ALA A 69 -4.33 5.31 8.09
CA ALA A 69 -3.57 6.00 7.05
C ALA A 69 -2.85 5.01 6.11
N GLY A 70 -2.41 3.87 6.64
CA GLY A 70 -1.88 2.75 5.85
C GLY A 70 -2.93 2.21 4.87
N ALA A 71 -4.12 1.88 5.37
CA ALA A 71 -5.23 1.45 4.51
C ALA A 71 -5.61 2.52 3.47
N THR A 72 -5.68 3.80 3.87
CA THR A 72 -5.98 4.91 2.96
C THR A 72 -4.94 5.04 1.85
N SER A 73 -3.66 4.83 2.16
CA SER A 73 -2.58 4.80 1.16
C SER A 73 -2.76 3.69 0.14
N GLN A 74 -3.16 2.49 0.56
CA GLN A 74 -3.36 1.39 -0.38
C GLN A 74 -4.65 1.56 -1.18
N LEU A 75 -5.70 2.14 -0.60
CA LEU A 75 -6.91 2.52 -1.35
C LEU A 75 -6.60 3.57 -2.42
N LEU A 76 -5.75 4.56 -2.13
CA LEU A 76 -5.30 5.53 -3.12
C LEU A 76 -4.54 4.85 -4.28
N TYR A 77 -3.63 3.93 -3.95
CA TYR A 77 -2.91 3.13 -4.95
C TYR A 77 -3.87 2.34 -5.86
N LEU A 78 -4.86 1.66 -5.26
CA LEU A 78 -5.88 0.92 -6.02
C LEU A 78 -6.75 1.84 -6.88
N ALA A 79 -7.16 2.99 -6.36
CA ALA A 79 -7.95 3.97 -7.09
C ALA A 79 -7.20 4.48 -8.32
N LEU A 80 -5.90 4.80 -8.20
CA LEU A 80 -5.06 5.20 -9.33
C LEU A 80 -5.02 4.12 -10.41
N GLY A 81 -4.77 2.86 -10.02
CA GLY A 81 -4.75 1.75 -10.96
C GLY A 81 -6.12 1.48 -11.59
N ALA A 82 -7.20 1.59 -10.82
CA ALA A 82 -8.58 1.44 -11.30
C ALA A 82 -8.96 2.51 -12.33
N LEU A 83 -8.48 3.75 -12.16
CA LEU A 83 -8.66 4.85 -13.11
C LEU A 83 -7.82 4.69 -14.38
N GLY A 84 -7.03 3.63 -14.51
CA GLY A 84 -6.25 3.32 -15.71
C GLY A 84 -4.81 3.86 -15.66
N VAL A 85 -4.36 4.39 -14.53
CA VAL A 85 -2.94 4.78 -14.37
C VAL A 85 -2.10 3.49 -14.28
N PRO A 86 -0.99 3.35 -15.03
CA PRO A 86 -0.17 2.14 -15.07
C PRO A 86 0.72 1.98 -13.82
N VAL A 87 0.09 1.86 -12.65
CA VAL A 87 0.76 1.74 -11.35
C VAL A 87 0.92 0.31 -10.86
N PHE A 88 0.17 -0.65 -11.43
CA PHE A 88 0.30 -2.06 -11.06
C PHE A 88 1.56 -2.68 -11.67
N ALA A 89 1.86 -3.92 -11.28
CA ALA A 89 3.11 -4.57 -11.65
C ALA A 89 3.33 -4.59 -13.17
N MET A 90 4.59 -4.39 -13.60
CA MET A 90 4.96 -4.36 -15.02
C MET A 90 4.15 -3.36 -15.87
N GLY A 91 3.78 -2.21 -15.30
CA GLY A 91 2.98 -1.17 -15.97
C GLY A 91 1.49 -1.52 -16.13
N GLY A 92 0.97 -2.45 -15.33
CA GLY A 92 -0.43 -2.85 -15.37
C GLY A 92 -1.42 -1.77 -14.91
N ALA A 93 -2.65 -1.83 -15.42
CA ALA A 93 -3.73 -0.91 -15.04
C ALA A 93 -5.12 -1.52 -15.23
N GLY A 94 -6.11 -0.90 -14.60
CA GLY A 94 -7.54 -1.05 -14.89
C GLY A 94 -8.16 -2.37 -14.42
N ALA A 95 -9.39 -2.59 -14.86
CA ALA A 95 -10.20 -3.76 -14.51
C ALA A 95 -9.53 -5.12 -14.79
N PRO A 96 -8.74 -5.32 -15.87
CA PRO A 96 -8.08 -6.61 -16.12
C PRO A 96 -7.15 -7.05 -15.00
N TRP A 97 -6.49 -6.11 -14.32
CA TRP A 97 -5.61 -6.40 -13.18
C TRP A 97 -6.39 -6.60 -11.89
N ILE A 98 -7.46 -5.83 -11.68
CA ILE A 98 -8.28 -5.90 -10.46
C ILE A 98 -9.18 -7.15 -10.44
N LEU A 99 -9.69 -7.57 -11.61
CA LEU A 99 -10.54 -8.76 -11.75
C LEU A 99 -9.77 -9.99 -12.23
N GLY A 100 -8.49 -9.83 -12.56
CA GLY A 100 -7.60 -10.90 -13.00
C GLY A 100 -6.95 -11.65 -11.84
N THR A 101 -5.93 -12.43 -12.17
CA THR A 101 -5.21 -13.30 -11.22
C THR A 101 -4.51 -12.54 -10.08
N THR A 102 -4.12 -11.29 -10.31
CA THR A 102 -3.49 -10.42 -9.31
C THR A 102 -4.49 -9.66 -8.45
N GLY A 103 -5.78 -9.68 -8.83
CA GLY A 103 -6.86 -8.93 -8.19
C GLY A 103 -7.02 -9.22 -6.70
N GLY A 104 -6.92 -10.50 -6.31
CA GLY A 104 -7.01 -10.90 -4.90
C GLY A 104 -5.92 -10.28 -4.02
N TYR A 105 -4.68 -10.17 -4.54
CA TYR A 105 -3.61 -9.46 -3.84
C TYR A 105 -3.94 -7.98 -3.72
N LEU A 106 -4.28 -7.34 -4.83
CA LEU A 106 -4.61 -5.91 -4.88
C LEU A 106 -5.70 -5.56 -3.86
N MET A 107 -6.81 -6.30 -3.83
CA MET A 107 -7.92 -6.07 -2.90
C MET A 107 -7.58 -6.33 -1.43
N ALA A 108 -6.59 -7.19 -1.15
CA ALA A 108 -6.16 -7.48 0.21
C ALA A 108 -5.26 -6.37 0.81
N PHE A 109 -4.68 -5.50 0.00
CA PHE A 109 -3.67 -4.55 0.45
C PHE A 109 -4.16 -3.51 1.47
N PRO A 110 -5.37 -2.93 1.32
CA PRO A 110 -5.92 -2.07 2.36
C PRO A 110 -6.05 -2.78 3.70
N MET A 111 -6.47 -4.05 3.72
CA MET A 111 -6.56 -4.83 4.95
C MET A 111 -5.19 -5.21 5.50
N ALA A 112 -4.22 -5.50 4.64
CA ALA A 112 -2.84 -5.83 5.06
C ALA A 112 -2.10 -4.61 5.65
N ALA A 113 -2.51 -3.40 5.29
CA ALA A 113 -1.96 -2.15 5.82
C ALA A 113 -2.81 -1.54 6.97
N ALA A 114 -3.87 -2.24 7.40
CA ALA A 114 -4.77 -1.84 8.47
C ALA A 114 -4.46 -2.54 9.80
#